data_AF-A0A2K6TX36-F1
#
_entry.id   AF-A0A2K6TX36-F1
#
_cell.length_a   1.000
_cell.length_b   1.000
_cell.length_c   1.000
_cell.angle_alpha   90.00
_cell.angle_beta   90.00
_cell.angle_gamma   90.00
#
_symmetry.space_group_name_H-M   'P 1'
#
loop_
_entity.id
_entity.type
_entity.pdbx_description
1 polymer ?
#
loop_
_entity_poly.entity_id
_entity_poly.type
_entity_poly.pdbx_seq_one_letter_code
_entity_poly.pdbx_strand_id
1 'polypeptide(L)'
;MSVTLHTDVGDIKIEVFCERTPKACENFLALCASNYYNGCIFHRNIKGFMVQTGDPTVIDGLETLDELEKLPVNEKTYRPLNDVHIKDITIHANPFAQ
;
A
#
# COMPACT_ATOMS: atom_id res chain seq x y z
N MET A 1 3.79 -17.16 -6.11
CA MET A 1 2.90 -16.73 -4.99
C MET A 1 2.25 -15.42 -5.39
N SER A 2 1.07 -15.09 -4.86
CA SER A 2 0.45 -13.78 -5.15
C SER A 2 -0.15 -13.17 -3.90
N VAL A 3 -0.26 -11.84 -3.88
CA VAL A 3 -0.95 -11.09 -2.83
C VAL A 3 -2.07 -10.26 -3.44
N THR A 4 -3.07 -9.89 -2.66
CA THR A 4 -4.09 -8.91 -3.04
C THR A 4 -4.10 -7.78 -2.01
N LEU A 5 -3.86 -6.56 -2.49
CA LEU A 5 -4.02 -5.35 -1.70
C LEU A 5 -5.47 -4.91 -1.81
N HIS A 6 -6.16 -4.86 -0.69
CA HIS A 6 -7.51 -4.32 -0.61
C HIS A 6 -7.42 -2.83 -0.34
N THR A 7 -7.77 -1.98 -1.31
CA THR A 7 -7.67 -0.52 -1.18
C THR A 7 -9.05 0.13 -1.13
N ASP A 8 -9.12 1.41 -0.78
CA ASP A 8 -10.38 2.17 -0.80
C ASP A 8 -11.03 2.21 -2.19
N VAL A 9 -10.23 2.13 -3.25
CA VAL A 9 -10.67 2.25 -4.64
C VAL A 9 -10.76 0.91 -5.38
N GLY A 10 -10.55 -0.20 -4.67
CA GLY A 10 -10.66 -1.55 -5.20
C GLY A 10 -9.44 -2.43 -4.93
N ASP A 11 -9.47 -3.63 -5.49
CA ASP A 11 -8.46 -4.66 -5.22
C ASP A 11 -7.35 -4.66 -6.28
N ILE A 12 -6.11 -4.80 -5.82
CA ILE A 12 -4.93 -4.91 -6.69
C ILE A 12 -4.25 -6.25 -6.41
N LYS A 13 -4.31 -7.16 -7.38
CA LYS A 13 -3.62 -8.45 -7.30
C LYS A 13 -2.20 -8.34 -7.86
N ILE A 14 -1.21 -8.76 -7.07
CA ILE A 14 0.22 -8.67 -7.39
C ILE A 14 0.82 -10.08 -7.35
N GLU A 15 1.54 -10.45 -8.40
CA GLU A 15 2.36 -11.66 -8.42
C GLU A 15 3.76 -11.36 -7.87
N VAL A 16 4.25 -12.25 -7.00
CA VAL A 16 5.53 -12.09 -6.31
C VAL A 16 6.50 -13.17 -6.83
N PHE A 17 7.57 -12.73 -7.49
CA PHE A 17 8.55 -13.58 -8.17
C PHE A 17 9.64 -14.12 -7.21
N CYS A 18 9.25 -14.95 -6.25
CA CYS A 18 10.13 -15.48 -5.20
C CYS A 18 11.36 -16.22 -5.73
N GLU A 19 11.26 -16.87 -6.89
CA GLU A 19 12.39 -17.59 -7.51
C GLU A 19 13.54 -16.66 -7.93
N ARG A 20 13.21 -15.44 -8.36
CA ARG A 20 14.20 -14.47 -8.85
C ARG A 20 14.68 -13.53 -7.76
N THR A 21 13.80 -13.14 -6.83
CA THR A 21 14.08 -12.14 -5.80
C THR A 21 13.74 -12.65 -4.39
N PRO A 22 14.35 -13.74 -3.91
CA PRO A 22 13.92 -14.44 -2.70
C PRO A 22 13.89 -13.55 -1.46
N LYS A 23 14.95 -12.76 -1.21
CA LYS A 23 15.02 -11.86 -0.04
C LYS A 23 13.97 -10.75 -0.06
N ALA A 24 13.72 -10.17 -1.22
CA ALA A 24 12.72 -9.11 -1.35
C ALA A 24 11.31 -9.67 -1.13
N CYS A 25 11.07 -10.88 -1.66
CA CYS A 25 9.79 -11.56 -1.51
C CYS A 25 9.56 -12.00 -0.05
N GLU A 26 10.56 -12.55 0.61
CA GLU A 26 10.50 -12.90 2.04
C GLU A 26 10.17 -11.67 2.90
N ASN A 27 10.90 -10.57 2.72
CA ASN A 27 10.65 -9.33 3.46
C ASN A 27 9.23 -8.79 3.20
N PHE A 28 8.81 -8.73 1.92
CA PHE A 28 7.49 -8.23 1.56
C PHE A 28 6.37 -9.08 2.15
N LEU A 29 6.46 -10.41 2.01
CA LEU A 29 5.45 -11.34 2.53
C LEU A 29 5.40 -11.32 4.06
N ALA A 30 6.55 -11.21 4.75
CA ALA A 30 6.61 -11.09 6.20
C ALA A 30 5.92 -9.81 6.69
N LEU A 31 6.14 -8.67 6.02
CA LEU A 31 5.47 -7.40 6.33
C LEU A 31 3.96 -7.44 6.03
N CYS A 32 3.55 -8.09 4.94
CA CYS A 32 2.14 -8.33 4.67
C CYS A 32 1.49 -9.19 5.77
N ALA A 33 2.14 -10.29 6.17
CA ALA A 33 1.62 -11.20 7.19
C ALA A 33 1.55 -10.58 8.59
N SER A 34 2.41 -9.61 8.89
CA SER A 34 2.39 -8.87 10.16
C SER A 34 1.44 -7.66 10.16
N ASN A 35 0.61 -7.49 9.11
CA ASN A 35 -0.29 -6.35 8.92
C ASN A 35 0.43 -4.98 8.87
N TYR A 36 1.72 -4.96 8.55
CA TYR A 36 2.53 -3.73 8.58
C TYR A 36 2.03 -2.66 7.60
N TYR A 37 1.46 -3.08 6.48
CA TYR A 37 0.96 -2.18 5.43
C TYR A 37 -0.50 -1.76 5.62
N ASN A 38 -1.20 -2.31 6.61
CA ASN A 38 -2.60 -1.97 6.84
C ASN A 38 -2.67 -0.51 7.34
N GLY A 39 -3.55 0.29 6.73
CA GLY A 39 -3.65 1.73 6.96
C GLY A 39 -2.62 2.58 6.22
N CYS A 40 -1.65 2.00 5.50
CA CYS A 40 -0.69 2.78 4.72
C CYS A 40 -1.39 3.51 3.57
N ILE A 41 -1.05 4.79 3.39
CA ILE A 41 -1.55 5.59 2.26
C ILE A 41 -0.64 5.50 1.03
N PHE A 42 -1.20 5.80 -0.13
CA PHE A 42 -0.44 6.07 -1.35
C PHE A 42 0.06 7.53 -1.35
N HIS A 43 1.15 7.79 -0.62
CA HIS A 43 1.67 9.14 -0.37
C HIS A 43 2.25 9.86 -1.60
N ARG A 44 2.51 9.14 -2.71
CA ARG A 44 3.02 9.73 -3.95
C ARG A 44 2.39 9.08 -5.17
N ASN A 45 1.70 9.87 -5.99
CA ASN A 45 1.08 9.42 -7.24
C ASN A 45 1.49 10.33 -8.40
N ILE A 46 2.28 9.80 -9.34
CA ILE A 46 2.72 10.54 -10.53
C ILE A 46 2.09 9.90 -11.76
N LYS A 47 1.08 10.58 -12.32
CA LYS A 47 0.35 10.14 -13.50
C LYS A 47 1.31 9.88 -14.67
N GLY A 48 1.23 8.69 -15.27
CA GLY A 48 2.10 8.28 -16.38
C GLY A 48 3.47 7.75 -15.96
N PHE A 49 3.75 7.68 -14.65
CA PHE A 49 5.00 7.14 -14.13
C PHE A 49 4.79 6.02 -13.12
N MET A 50 4.42 6.35 -11.88
CA MET A 50 4.27 5.35 -10.81
C MET A 50 3.43 5.87 -9.63
N VAL A 51 3.01 4.93 -8.77
CA VAL A 51 2.44 5.20 -7.46
C VAL A 51 3.31 4.55 -6.38
N GLN A 52 3.48 5.22 -5.24
CA GLN A 52 4.32 4.79 -4.12
C GLN A 52 3.49 4.71 -2.83
N THR A 53 3.71 3.63 -2.08
CA THR A 53 3.09 3.35 -0.77
C THR A 53 4.08 2.55 0.09
N GLY A 54 3.64 2.05 1.25
CA GLY A 54 4.42 1.18 2.11
C GLY A 54 5.26 1.90 3.17
N ASP A 55 4.94 3.16 3.44
CA ASP A 55 5.55 3.94 4.53
C ASP A 55 4.53 4.10 5.68
N PRO A 56 4.71 3.38 6.80
CA PRO A 56 3.81 3.47 7.95
C PRO A 56 4.07 4.70 8.82
N THR A 57 5.13 5.48 8.59
CA THR A 57 5.27 6.78 9.27
C THR A 57 4.22 7.78 8.80
N VAL A 58 3.59 7.47 7.65
CA VAL A 58 2.41 8.16 7.13
C VAL A 58 1.11 7.45 7.54
N ILE A 59 1.15 6.58 8.56
CA ILE A 59 -0.07 6.19 9.28
C ILE A 59 -0.54 7.46 9.96
N ASP A 60 -1.65 7.99 9.47
CA ASP A 60 -2.34 9.15 10.02
C ASP A 60 -2.94 8.78 11.38
N GLY A 61 -2.05 8.70 12.37
CA GLY A 61 -2.36 8.48 13.78
C GLY A 61 -2.27 9.80 14.51
N LEU A 62 -3.22 10.70 14.25
CA LEU A 62 -3.68 11.67 15.24
C LEU A 62 -5.18 11.88 15.02
N GLU A 63 -5.99 11.47 15.99
CA GLU A 63 -7.46 11.58 16.04
C GLU A 63 -7.97 13.05 16.04
N THR A 64 -7.55 13.89 15.09
CA THR A 64 -7.83 15.34 15.15
C THR A 64 -7.77 16.01 13.78
N LEU A 65 -8.24 15.36 12.71
CA LEU A 65 -8.16 15.92 11.35
C LEU A 65 -9.47 15.90 10.57
N ASP A 66 -10.62 15.82 11.25
CA ASP A 66 -11.91 16.24 10.67
C ASP A 66 -11.93 17.76 10.33
N GLU A 67 -10.97 18.54 10.85
CA GLU A 67 -10.82 19.98 10.57
C GLU A 67 -9.94 20.31 9.33
N LEU A 68 -9.34 19.31 8.66
CA LEU A 68 -8.54 19.52 7.45
C LEU A 68 -9.34 19.46 6.13
N GLU A 69 -10.66 19.19 6.20
CA GLU A 69 -11.58 19.05 5.07
C GLU A 69 -11.87 20.36 4.29
N LYS A 70 -10.97 21.35 4.36
CA LYS A 70 -11.06 22.60 3.58
C LYS A 70 -9.87 22.89 2.68
N LEU A 71 -8.86 22.02 2.58
CA LEU A 71 -7.62 22.40 1.89
C LEU A 71 -7.44 21.79 0.48
N PRO A 72 -7.09 22.61 -0.52
CA PRO A 72 -6.74 22.16 -1.87
C PRO A 72 -5.36 21.45 -1.93
N VAL A 73 -5.17 20.57 -2.93
CA VAL A 73 -3.92 19.81 -3.16
C VAL A 73 -2.74 20.72 -3.50
N ASN A 74 -1.55 20.23 -3.18
CA ASN A 74 -0.29 20.89 -3.52
C ASN A 74 0.29 20.38 -4.86
N GLU A 75 0.42 21.29 -5.84
CA GLU A 75 0.97 21.01 -7.19
C GLU A 75 2.45 20.59 -7.20
N LYS A 76 3.20 20.79 -6.11
CA LYS A 76 4.63 20.47 -6.03
C LYS A 76 4.93 19.10 -5.43
N THR A 77 4.06 18.58 -4.56
CA THR A 77 4.32 17.34 -3.79
C THR A 77 3.58 16.13 -4.34
N TYR A 78 2.59 16.31 -5.22
CA TYR A 78 1.77 15.24 -5.81
C TYR A 78 1.10 14.31 -4.79
N ARG A 79 0.88 14.78 -3.56
CA ARG A 79 0.08 14.07 -2.56
C ARG A 79 -1.40 14.15 -2.99
N PRO A 80 -2.16 13.03 -2.96
CA PRO A 80 -3.58 13.04 -3.27
C PRO A 80 -4.40 14.00 -2.40
N LEU A 81 -5.50 14.51 -2.96
CA LEU A 81 -6.50 15.38 -2.30
C LEU A 81 -7.33 14.60 -1.28
N ASN A 82 -7.59 13.34 -1.61
CA ASN A 82 -8.26 12.35 -0.81
C ASN A 82 -7.27 11.22 -0.58
N ASP A 83 -7.02 10.89 0.68
CA ASP A 83 -6.11 9.81 1.02
C ASP A 83 -6.74 8.46 0.62
N VAL A 84 -5.93 7.64 -0.05
CA VAL A 84 -6.30 6.27 -0.44
C VAL A 84 -5.44 5.33 0.38
N HIS A 85 -6.10 4.41 1.09
CA HIS A 85 -5.46 3.51 2.03
C HIS A 85 -5.44 2.08 1.51
N ILE A 86 -4.47 1.32 1.99
CA ILE A 86 -4.50 -0.14 1.99
C ILE A 86 -5.24 -0.57 3.25
N LYS A 87 -6.42 -1.17 3.12
CA LYS A 87 -7.23 -1.65 4.23
C LYS A 87 -6.60 -2.89 4.87
N ASP A 88 -6.38 -3.89 4.05
CA ASP A 88 -5.75 -5.14 4.42
C ASP A 88 -5.10 -5.81 3.20
N ILE A 89 -4.36 -6.89 3.45
CA ILE A 89 -3.66 -7.66 2.43
C ILE A 89 -3.97 -9.14 2.59
N THR A 90 -4.46 -9.76 1.52
CA THR A 90 -4.65 -11.21 1.44
C THR A 90 -3.45 -11.86 0.76
N ILE A 91 -2.81 -12.81 1.44
CA ILE A 91 -1.72 -13.62 0.86
C ILE A 91 -2.32 -14.90 0.27
N HIS A 92 -2.13 -15.10 -1.03
CA HIS A 92 -2.53 -16.33 -1.74
C HIS A 92 -1.33 -17.25 -1.85
N ALA A 93 -1.29 -18.26 -0.99
CA ALA A 93 -0.34 -19.36 -1.11
C ALA A 93 -0.69 -20.20 -2.35
N ASN A 94 0.33 -20.61 -3.10
CA ASN A 94 0.13 -21.60 -4.15
C ASN A 94 0.14 -22.99 -3.49
N PRO A 95 -0.98 -23.74 -3.47
CA PRO A 95 -1.02 -25.07 -2.87
C PRO A 95 -0.13 -26.10 -3.60
N PHE A 96 0.43 -25.74 -4.75
CA PHE A 96 1.32 -26.59 -5.56
C PHE A 96 2.79 -26.16 -5.53
N ALA A 97 3.15 -25.11 -4.78
CA ALA A 97 4.56 -24.76 -4.58
C ALA A 97 5.18 -25.76 -3.58
N GLN A 98 5.92 -26.74 -4.11
CA GLN A 98 6.77 -27.66 -3.36
C GLN A 98 8.11 -27.00 -2.99
#